data_AF-A0A8J2LU53-F1
#
_entry.id   AF-A0A8J2LU53-F1
#
_cell.length_a   1.000
_cell.length_b   1.000
_cell.length_c   1.000
_cell.angle_alpha   90.00
_cell.angle_beta   90.00
_cell.angle_gamma   90.00
#
_symmetry.space_group_name_H-M   'P 1'
#
loop_
_entity.id
_entity.type
_entity.pdbx_description
1 polymer ?
#
loop_
_entity_poly.entity_id
_entity_poly.type
_entity_poly.pdbx_seq_one_letter_code
_entity_poly.pdbx_strand_id
1 'polypeptide(L)'
;EELWAPVSSHIDQSLAGAEIIINGSGSHTEIRKASYALKLIRGASAKCGLAYVFSNLRGCDGERVYLNGCSTIVLNGDVLKLGEQYSLMDVEVLTAVINLDAIRTYKNRIRSRSLMAASAPSYPSVRVEWSILCEHVFSRIPTSPLDTVSFIPPEEEIARGPALWMWD
;
A
#
# COMPACT_ATOMS: atom_id res chain seq x y z
N GLU A 1 9.34 3.38 7.19
CA GLU A 1 10.80 3.12 7.08
C GLU A 1 11.20 1.83 6.39
N GLU A 2 10.67 0.66 6.75
CA GLU A 2 11.11 -0.62 6.14
C GLU A 2 10.96 -0.69 4.61
N LEU A 3 10.01 0.04 4.04
CA LEU A 3 9.81 0.15 2.59
C LEU A 3 11.03 0.75 1.85
N TRP A 4 11.80 1.62 2.51
CA TRP A 4 12.95 2.31 1.92
C TRP A 4 14.26 1.54 2.08
N ALA A 5 14.27 0.50 2.94
CA ALA A 5 15.47 -0.26 3.23
C ALA A 5 15.94 -1.05 1.99
N PRO A 6 17.26 -1.13 1.70
CA PRO A 6 17.79 -1.89 0.57
C PRO A 6 17.34 -3.36 0.55
N VAL A 7 17.24 -3.93 1.75
CA VAL A 7 16.66 -5.26 2.01
C VAL A 7 15.38 -5.05 2.80
N SER A 8 14.31 -4.68 2.10
CA SER A 8 13.01 -4.44 2.73
C SER A 8 12.37 -5.76 3.20
N SER A 9 11.66 -5.74 4.33
CA SER A 9 10.99 -6.90 4.94
C SER A 9 10.03 -7.65 4.01
N HIS A 10 9.34 -6.91 3.13
CA HIS A 10 8.38 -7.47 2.17
C HIS A 10 9.01 -8.44 1.15
N ILE A 11 10.34 -8.39 0.96
CA ILE A 11 11.07 -9.29 0.05
C ILE A 11 10.99 -10.72 0.59
N ASP A 12 11.51 -10.95 1.80
CA ASP A 12 11.54 -12.28 2.41
C ASP A 12 10.13 -12.79 2.70
N GLN A 13 9.23 -11.91 3.15
CA GLN A 13 7.82 -12.24 3.36
C GLN A 13 7.16 -12.74 2.06
N SER A 14 7.40 -12.06 0.93
CA SER A 14 6.85 -12.48 -0.37
C SER A 14 7.41 -13.81 -0.84
N LEU A 15 8.71 -14.02 -0.67
CA LEU A 15 9.38 -15.27 -1.04
C LEU A 15 8.86 -16.44 -0.20
N ALA A 16 8.57 -16.21 1.07
CA ALA A 16 7.91 -17.17 1.96
C ALA A 16 6.43 -17.41 1.65
N GLY A 17 5.86 -16.69 0.68
CA GLY A 17 4.51 -16.92 0.17
C GLY A 17 3.50 -15.83 0.48
N ALA A 18 3.84 -14.79 1.26
CA ALA A 18 2.89 -13.73 1.62
C ALA A 18 2.23 -13.10 0.38
N GLU A 19 0.90 -13.11 0.34
CA GLU A 19 0.09 -12.58 -0.77
C GLU A 19 -0.36 -11.14 -0.50
N ILE A 20 -0.43 -10.75 0.78
CA ILE A 20 -0.86 -9.42 1.24
C ILE A 20 0.19 -8.90 2.22
N ILE A 21 0.65 -7.67 1.99
CA ILE A 21 1.53 -6.94 2.89
C ILE A 21 0.77 -5.72 3.42
N ILE A 22 0.80 -5.53 4.73
CA ILE A 22 0.18 -4.40 5.41
C ILE A 22 1.29 -3.54 5.99
N ASN A 23 1.29 -2.26 5.63
CA ASN A 23 2.25 -1.27 6.09
C ASN A 23 1.48 -0.12 6.75
N GLY A 24 1.50 -0.10 8.08
CA GLY A 24 1.02 1.03 8.88
C GLY A 24 2.13 2.07 9.04
N SER A 25 1.80 3.33 8.81
CA SER A 25 2.75 4.42 8.70
C SER A 25 2.27 5.68 9.41
N GLY A 26 3.24 6.43 9.95
CA GLY A 26 3.10 7.82 10.40
C GLY A 26 4.08 8.70 9.63
N SER A 27 4.00 8.67 8.30
CA SER A 27 4.90 9.40 7.42
C SER A 27 4.44 10.84 7.33
N HIS A 28 5.25 11.75 7.89
CA HIS A 28 5.04 13.18 7.76
C HIS A 28 5.18 13.64 6.31
N THR A 29 4.50 14.76 6.08
CA THR A 29 4.46 15.47 4.82
C THR A 29 5.81 16.05 4.50
N GLU A 30 6.26 15.82 3.29
CA GLU A 30 7.33 16.58 2.63
C GLU A 30 6.84 16.88 1.22
N ILE A 31 7.17 18.07 0.71
CA ILE A 31 6.71 18.51 -0.61
C ILE A 31 7.15 17.48 -1.66
N ARG A 32 6.22 17.03 -2.51
CA ARG A 32 6.35 16.01 -3.57
C ARG A 32 6.66 14.58 -3.11
N LYS A 33 6.86 14.31 -1.82
CA LYS A 33 7.20 12.97 -1.29
C LYS A 33 6.12 11.93 -1.52
N ALA A 34 4.83 12.32 -1.49
CA ALA A 34 3.71 11.40 -1.69
C ALA A 34 3.82 10.63 -3.02
N SER A 35 4.18 11.34 -4.09
CA SER A 35 4.38 10.74 -5.42
C SER A 35 5.55 9.75 -5.46
N TYR A 36 6.62 10.02 -4.70
CA TYR A 36 7.78 9.14 -4.58
C TYR A 36 7.44 7.89 -3.76
N ALA A 37 6.76 8.06 -2.63
CA ALA A 37 6.27 6.95 -1.81
C ALA A 37 5.40 5.99 -2.63
N LEU A 38 4.45 6.52 -3.40
CA LEU A 38 3.60 5.69 -4.26
C LEU A 38 4.44 4.90 -5.29
N LYS A 39 5.47 5.50 -5.89
CA LYS A 39 6.35 4.79 -6.83
C LYS A 39 7.01 3.58 -6.17
N LEU A 40 7.46 3.70 -4.92
CA LEU A 40 8.05 2.57 -4.20
C LEU A 40 7.02 1.52 -3.82
N ILE A 41 5.83 1.92 -3.37
CA ILE A 41 4.74 0.99 -3.06
C ILE A 41 4.37 0.17 -4.31
N ARG A 42 4.24 0.84 -5.47
CA ARG A 42 4.01 0.19 -6.78
C ARG A 42 5.15 -0.75 -7.14
N GLY A 43 6.39 -0.30 -6.98
CA GLY A 43 7.58 -1.12 -7.23
C GLY A 43 7.63 -2.38 -6.37
N ALA A 44 7.37 -2.26 -5.06
CA ALA A 44 7.33 -3.38 -4.12
C ALA A 44 6.25 -4.39 -4.50
N SER A 45 5.02 -3.92 -4.75
CA SER A 45 3.89 -4.74 -5.16
C SER A 45 4.14 -5.47 -6.49
N ALA A 46 4.66 -4.77 -7.51
CA ALA A 46 4.98 -5.35 -8.82
C ALA A 46 6.11 -6.38 -8.74
N LYS A 47 7.22 -6.03 -8.09
CA LYS A 47 8.41 -6.89 -7.98
C LYS A 47 8.09 -8.19 -7.25
N CYS A 48 7.30 -8.10 -6.18
CA CYS A 48 7.00 -9.24 -5.32
C CYS A 48 5.77 -10.03 -5.77
N GLY A 49 4.90 -9.42 -6.59
CA GLY A 49 3.63 -9.99 -7.03
C GLY A 49 2.68 -10.17 -5.84
N LEU A 50 2.21 -9.07 -5.25
CA LEU A 50 1.37 -9.11 -4.05
C LEU A 50 0.43 -7.91 -3.98
N ALA A 51 -0.57 -8.00 -3.09
CA ALA A 51 -1.34 -6.85 -2.64
C ALA A 51 -0.55 -6.09 -1.57
N TYR A 52 -0.31 -4.81 -1.78
CA TYR A 52 0.34 -3.92 -0.82
C TYR A 52 -0.69 -2.93 -0.30
N VAL A 53 -0.96 -3.01 1.00
CA VAL A 53 -1.90 -2.14 1.73
C VAL A 53 -1.08 -1.18 2.56
N PHE A 54 -1.05 0.07 2.14
CA PHE A 54 -0.39 1.15 2.85
C PHE A 54 -1.43 2.00 3.58
N SER A 55 -1.31 2.12 4.90
CA SER A 55 -2.14 2.99 5.71
C SER A 55 -1.25 4.04 6.36
N ASN A 56 -1.57 5.30 6.11
CA ASN A 56 -0.87 6.41 6.72
C ASN A 56 -1.84 7.21 7.59
N LEU A 57 -1.31 7.76 8.68
CA LEU A 57 -2.02 8.75 9.47
C LEU A 57 -2.33 10.01 8.64
N ARG A 58 -3.37 10.74 9.05
CA ARG A 58 -3.75 12.05 8.52
C ARG A 58 -3.98 13.01 9.69
N GLY A 59 -3.55 14.26 9.51
CA GLY A 59 -3.72 15.33 10.49
C GLY A 59 -2.42 15.73 11.20
N CYS A 60 -2.55 16.57 12.22
CA CYS A 60 -1.45 17.06 13.06
C CYS A 60 -1.05 16.05 14.16
N ASP A 61 0.22 16.05 14.55
CA ASP A 61 0.73 15.31 15.72
C ASP A 61 0.59 16.07 17.04
N GLY A 62 -0.01 17.27 17.03
CA GLY A 62 -0.05 18.20 18.15
C GLY A 62 1.26 18.98 18.37
N GLU A 63 2.26 18.80 17.50
CA GLU A 63 3.53 19.50 17.57
C GLU A 63 3.78 20.31 16.30
N ARG A 64 4.56 19.79 15.34
CA ARG A 64 5.08 20.54 14.20
C ARG A 64 4.95 19.81 12.89
N VAL A 65 4.46 18.57 12.90
CA VAL A 65 4.35 17.78 11.67
C VAL A 65 2.89 17.60 11.29
N TYR A 66 2.66 17.60 9.98
CA TYR A 66 1.39 17.23 9.40
C TYR A 66 1.56 15.91 8.64
N LEU A 67 0.62 15.00 8.82
CA LEU A 67 0.55 13.69 8.18
C LEU A 67 -0.46 13.82 7.03
N ASN A 68 -0.02 13.59 5.79
CA ASN A 68 -0.82 13.91 4.59
C ASN A 68 -1.87 12.86 4.21
N GLY A 69 -1.97 11.74 4.93
CA GLY A 69 -2.77 10.60 4.50
C GLY A 69 -2.12 9.91 3.29
N CYS A 70 -2.83 9.86 2.17
CA CYS A 70 -2.44 9.06 0.99
C CYS A 70 -2.35 7.54 1.26
N SER A 71 -3.22 7.02 2.14
CA SER A 71 -3.41 5.58 2.25
C SER A 71 -3.68 4.99 0.86
N THR A 72 -3.13 3.82 0.56
CA THR A 72 -3.15 3.27 -0.81
C THR A 72 -3.29 1.75 -0.78
N ILE A 73 -4.07 1.21 -1.72
CA ILE A 73 -4.13 -0.22 -2.00
C ILE A 73 -3.59 -0.46 -3.40
N VAL A 74 -2.53 -1.27 -3.51
CA VAL A 74 -1.88 -1.60 -4.78
C VAL A 74 -1.87 -3.11 -4.97
N LEU A 75 -2.14 -3.58 -6.19
CA LEU A 75 -2.12 -4.99 -6.56
C LEU A 75 -1.21 -5.21 -7.77
N ASN A 76 -0.16 -6.01 -7.60
CA ASN A 76 0.80 -6.32 -8.65
C ASN A 76 1.39 -5.10 -9.39
N GLY A 77 1.48 -3.94 -8.71
CA GLY A 77 1.94 -2.66 -9.28
C GLY A 77 0.83 -1.70 -9.73
N ASP A 78 -0.40 -2.18 -9.82
CA ASP A 78 -1.56 -1.39 -10.23
C ASP A 78 -2.26 -0.80 -9.00
N VAL A 79 -2.57 0.49 -9.04
CA VAL A 79 -3.22 1.18 -7.92
C VAL A 79 -4.71 0.91 -7.97
N LEU A 80 -5.27 0.27 -6.94
CA LEU A 80 -6.70 0.00 -6.84
C LEU A 80 -7.45 1.16 -6.16
N LYS A 81 -6.83 1.74 -5.12
CA LYS A 81 -7.36 2.87 -4.36
C LYS A 81 -6.21 3.76 -3.90
N LEU A 82 -6.45 5.07 -3.95
CA LEU A 82 -5.60 6.11 -3.38
C LEU A 82 -6.50 7.03 -2.57
N GLY A 83 -6.16 7.23 -1.30
CA GLY A 83 -6.85 8.15 -0.41
C GLY A 83 -6.45 9.59 -0.64
N GLU A 84 -7.25 10.51 -0.09
CA GLU A 84 -7.04 11.94 -0.26
C GLU A 84 -5.69 12.40 0.30
N GLN A 85 -4.99 13.21 -0.50
CA GLN A 85 -3.83 13.98 -0.06
C GLN A 85 -4.37 15.31 0.51
N TYR A 86 -4.32 15.48 1.84
CA TYR A 86 -4.93 16.60 2.58
C TYR A 86 -6.46 16.58 2.58
N SER A 87 -7.07 16.47 3.77
CA SER A 87 -8.52 16.48 3.95
C SER A 87 -8.86 16.91 5.38
N LEU A 88 -10.00 17.58 5.56
CA LEU A 88 -10.55 17.95 6.87
C LEU A 88 -11.28 16.79 7.56
N MET A 89 -11.45 15.66 6.87
CA MET A 89 -12.10 14.50 7.45
C MET A 89 -11.17 13.86 8.49
N ASP A 90 -11.70 13.50 9.65
CA ASP A 90 -10.89 12.80 10.67
C ASP A 90 -10.53 11.38 10.23
N VAL A 91 -11.46 10.70 9.56
CA VAL A 91 -11.32 9.28 9.18
C VAL A 91 -11.61 9.09 7.69
N GLU A 92 -10.73 8.36 7.02
CA GLU A 92 -10.93 7.88 5.66
C GLU A 92 -10.68 6.36 5.63
N VAL A 93 -11.58 5.62 5.01
CA VAL A 93 -11.47 4.16 4.89
C VAL A 93 -11.47 3.77 3.41
N LEU A 94 -10.38 3.13 2.99
CA LEU A 94 -10.25 2.60 1.64
C LEU A 94 -10.53 1.09 1.64
N THR A 95 -11.37 0.65 0.72
CA THR A 95 -11.70 -0.77 0.54
C THR A 95 -11.50 -1.20 -0.90
N ALA A 96 -11.02 -2.43 -1.07
CA ALA A 96 -10.88 -3.07 -2.36
C ALA A 96 -11.18 -4.56 -2.24
N VAL A 97 -11.78 -5.12 -3.29
CA VAL A 97 -11.99 -6.56 -3.44
C VAL A 97 -10.89 -7.10 -4.35
N ILE A 98 -10.11 -8.06 -3.86
CA ILE A 98 -8.95 -8.61 -4.56
C ILE A 98 -9.16 -10.10 -4.80
N ASN A 99 -8.91 -10.54 -6.03
CA ASN A 99 -8.83 -11.96 -6.36
C ASN A 99 -7.43 -12.49 -6.06
N LEU A 100 -7.30 -13.37 -5.06
CA LEU A 100 -6.01 -13.96 -4.67
C LEU A 100 -5.41 -14.88 -5.75
N ASP A 101 -6.24 -15.50 -6.59
CA ASP A 101 -5.72 -16.34 -7.67
C ASP A 101 -5.02 -15.51 -8.75
N ALA A 102 -5.39 -14.23 -8.90
CA ALA A 102 -4.66 -13.30 -9.77
C ALA A 102 -3.24 -13.03 -9.24
N ILE A 103 -3.06 -12.97 -7.91
CA ILE A 103 -1.74 -12.83 -7.27
C ILE A 103 -0.90 -14.08 -7.54
N ARG A 104 -1.45 -15.26 -7.30
CA ARG A 104 -0.76 -16.55 -7.54
C ARG A 104 -0.34 -16.69 -9.00
N THR A 105 -1.25 -16.37 -9.92
CA THR A 105 -0.98 -16.38 -11.36
C THR A 105 0.12 -15.40 -11.73
N TYR A 106 0.08 -14.18 -11.18
CA TYR A 106 1.13 -13.18 -11.40
C TYR A 106 2.50 -13.65 -10.89
N LYS A 107 2.56 -14.18 -9.67
CA LYS A 107 3.80 -14.75 -9.08
C LYS A 107 4.37 -15.86 -9.95
N ASN A 108 3.52 -16.79 -10.42
CA ASN A 108 3.93 -17.94 -11.23
C ASN A 108 4.45 -17.56 -12.62
N ARG A 109 4.07 -16.39 -13.14
CA ARG A 109 4.60 -15.85 -14.40
C ARG A 109 6.07 -15.46 -14.28
N ILE A 110 6.56 -15.14 -13.08
CA ILE A 110 7.93 -14.67 -12.84
C ILE A 110 8.83 -15.83 -12.39
N ARG A 111 9.45 -16.52 -13.36
CA ARG A 111 10.25 -17.74 -13.10
C ARG A 111 11.42 -17.53 -12.15
N SER A 112 12.17 -16.43 -12.30
CA SER A 112 13.31 -16.11 -11.44
C SER A 112 12.90 -15.97 -9.97
N ARG A 113 11.76 -15.31 -9.71
CA ARG A 113 11.17 -15.21 -8.37
C ARG A 113 10.77 -16.58 -7.84
N SER A 114 10.10 -17.42 -8.64
CA SER A 114 9.69 -18.76 -8.19
C SER A 114 10.88 -19.63 -7.79
N LEU A 115 12.01 -19.53 -8.50
CA LEU A 115 13.25 -20.21 -8.13
C LEU A 115 13.81 -19.69 -6.79
N MET A 116 13.82 -18.37 -6.58
CA MET A 116 14.25 -17.79 -5.30
C MET A 116 13.32 -18.19 -4.15
N ALA A 117 12.01 -18.22 -4.38
CA ALA A 117 11.02 -18.63 -3.37
C ALA A 117 11.18 -20.09 -2.97
N ALA A 118 11.53 -20.98 -3.92
CA ALA A 118 11.79 -22.39 -3.63
C ALA A 118 13.03 -22.60 -2.74
N SER A 119 14.01 -21.69 -2.80
CA SER A 119 15.23 -21.71 -1.98
C SER A 119 15.15 -20.81 -0.75
N ALA A 120 14.00 -20.17 -0.50
CA ALA A 120 13.85 -19.23 0.59
C ALA A 120 13.83 -19.96 1.95
N PRO A 121 14.45 -19.37 2.99
CA PRO A 121 14.36 -19.91 4.33
C PRO A 121 12.92 -19.89 4.84
N SER A 122 12.61 -20.74 5.82
CA SER A 122 11.31 -20.71 6.48
C SER A 122 11.11 -19.36 7.17
N TYR A 123 9.92 -18.79 7.01
CA TYR A 123 9.50 -17.57 7.68
C TYR A 123 8.56 -17.92 8.84
N PRO A 124 8.73 -17.34 10.04
CA PRO A 124 7.84 -17.60 11.16
C PRO A 124 6.38 -17.34 10.79
N SER A 125 5.50 -18.30 11.06
CA SER A 125 4.08 -18.20 10.75
C SER A 125 3.22 -18.56 11.97
N VAL A 126 2.13 -17.83 12.13
CA VAL A 126 1.10 -18.11 13.14
C VAL A 126 -0.13 -18.60 12.40
N ARG A 127 -0.56 -19.84 12.69
CA ARG A 127 -1.79 -20.37 12.11
C ARG A 127 -2.99 -19.74 12.83
N VAL A 128 -3.89 -19.16 12.05
CA VAL A 128 -5.14 -18.58 12.54
C VAL A 128 -6.31 -19.37 11.97
N GLU A 129 -7.28 -19.73 12.80
CA GLU A 129 -8.48 -20.48 12.40
C GLU A 129 -9.58 -19.52 11.90
N TRP A 130 -9.27 -18.78 10.83
CA TRP A 130 -10.17 -17.81 10.20
C TRP A 130 -9.97 -17.80 8.68
N SER A 131 -11.02 -17.54 7.90
CA SER A 131 -10.95 -17.34 6.44
C SER A 131 -11.12 -15.87 6.05
N ILE A 132 -10.16 -15.30 5.32
CA ILE A 132 -10.25 -13.94 4.76
C ILE A 132 -11.11 -13.88 3.49
N LEU A 133 -11.54 -15.02 2.95
CA LEU A 133 -12.34 -15.08 1.74
C LEU A 133 -13.76 -14.60 2.02
N CYS A 134 -14.34 -13.86 1.07
CA CYS A 134 -15.73 -13.42 1.18
C CYS A 134 -16.68 -14.62 1.05
N GLU A 135 -17.71 -14.71 1.90
CA GLU A 135 -18.70 -15.80 1.84
C GLU A 135 -19.49 -15.83 0.51
N HIS A 136 -19.66 -14.66 -0.12
CA HIS A 136 -20.33 -14.50 -1.42
C HIS A 136 -19.34 -14.14 -2.53
N VAL A 137 -18.35 -15.02 -2.78
CA VAL A 137 -17.29 -14.81 -3.79
C VAL A 137 -17.85 -14.43 -5.17
N PHE A 138 -18.97 -15.05 -5.59
CA PHE A 138 -19.56 -14.82 -6.90
C PHE A 138 -20.34 -13.51 -7.03
N SER A 139 -20.71 -12.87 -5.93
CA SER A 139 -21.46 -11.61 -5.96
C SER A 139 -20.56 -10.37 -5.85
N ARG A 140 -19.26 -10.54 -5.60
CA ARG A 140 -18.32 -9.44 -5.48
C ARG A 140 -17.40 -9.36 -6.70
N ILE A 141 -17.44 -8.21 -7.34
CA ILE A 141 -16.59 -7.91 -8.49
C ILE A 141 -15.24 -7.42 -7.96
N PRO A 142 -14.10 -7.99 -8.42
CA PRO A 142 -12.78 -7.45 -8.09
C PRO A 142 -12.67 -5.97 -8.45
N THR A 143 -12.06 -5.18 -7.58
CA THR A 143 -11.86 -3.75 -7.81
C THR A 143 -10.93 -3.55 -9.00
N SER A 144 -11.37 -2.77 -9.99
CA SER A 144 -10.55 -2.40 -11.13
C SER A 144 -9.44 -1.41 -10.72
N PRO A 145 -8.27 -1.45 -11.37
CA PRO A 145 -7.27 -0.41 -11.22
C PRO A 145 -7.79 0.98 -11.56
N LEU A 146 -7.18 2.00 -10.96
CA LEU A 146 -7.37 3.40 -11.35
C LEU A 146 -6.64 3.68 -12.67
N ASP A 147 -7.34 4.29 -13.62
CA ASP A 147 -6.77 4.65 -14.93
C ASP A 147 -5.67 5.72 -14.80
N THR A 148 -5.91 6.70 -13.94
CA THR A 148 -4.98 7.80 -13.68
C THR A 148 -4.76 7.96 -12.19
N VAL A 149 -3.49 8.15 -11.82
CA VAL A 149 -3.11 8.56 -10.47
C VAL A 149 -2.36 9.87 -10.56
N SER A 150 -2.98 10.94 -10.06
CA SER A 150 -2.39 12.28 -10.00
C SER A 150 -2.29 12.74 -8.56
N PHE A 151 -1.23 13.47 -8.26
CA PHE A 151 -1.05 14.20 -7.02
C PHE A 151 -1.25 15.69 -7.29
N ILE A 152 -1.63 16.43 -6.25
CA ILE A 152 -1.79 17.88 -6.38
C ILE A 152 -0.42 18.54 -6.66
N PRO A 153 -0.40 19.68 -7.36
CA PRO A 153 0.84 20.38 -7.66
C PRO A 153 1.45 20.99 -6.39
N PRO A 154 2.77 21.30 -6.38
CA PRO A 154 3.47 21.77 -5.20
C PRO A 154 2.89 23.04 -4.59
N GLU A 155 2.38 23.94 -5.42
CA GLU A 155 1.73 25.19 -4.98
C GLU A 155 0.49 24.88 -4.13
N GLU A 156 -0.24 23.83 -4.49
CA GLU A 156 -1.41 23.38 -3.74
C GLU A 156 -1.02 22.56 -2.50
N GLU A 157 0.09 21.82 -2.52
CA GLU A 157 0.64 21.19 -1.30
C GLU A 157 1.04 22.24 -0.26
N ILE A 158 1.68 23.34 -0.71
CA ILE A 158 2.06 24.47 0.13
C ILE A 158 0.84 25.20 0.66
N ALA A 159 -0.24 25.30 -0.12
CA ALA A 159 -1.47 25.94 0.31
C ALA A 159 -2.25 25.08 1.31
N ARG A 160 -2.40 23.78 1.05
CA ARG A 160 -3.26 22.88 1.84
C ARG A 160 -2.59 22.36 3.11
N GLY A 161 -1.32 21.94 3.06
CA GLY A 161 -0.65 21.30 4.19
C GLY A 161 -0.61 22.17 5.46
N PRO A 162 0.00 23.37 5.40
CA PRO A 162 -0.02 24.32 6.51
C PRO A 162 -1.42 24.78 6.92
N ALA A 163 -2.34 24.94 5.96
CA ALA A 163 -3.71 25.35 6.27
C ALA A 163 -4.45 24.31 7.11
N LEU A 164 -4.33 23.02 6.77
CA LEU A 164 -4.91 21.95 7.57
C LEU A 164 -4.18 21.76 8.90
N TRP A 165 -2.86 21.93 8.94
CA TRP A 165 -2.12 21.92 10.20
C TRP A 165 -2.55 23.03 11.16
N MET A 166 -2.91 24.22 10.66
CA MET A 166 -3.46 25.31 11.48
C MET A 166 -4.93 25.12 11.87
N TRP A 167 -5.63 24.23 11.17
CA TRP A 167 -7.02 23.91 11.46
C TRP A 167 -7.14 22.93 12.65
N ASP A 168 -6.29 21.92 12.66
CA ASP A 168 -6.17 20.93 13.74
C ASP A 168 -5.67 21.56 15.06
#